data_AF-A0A6V7J2Q5-F1
#
_entry.id   AF-A0A6V7J2Q5-F1
#
_cell.length_a   1.000
_cell.length_b   1.000
_cell.length_c   1.000
_cell.angle_alpha   90.00
_cell.angle_beta   90.00
_cell.angle_gamma   90.00
#
_symmetry.space_group_name_H-M   'P 1'
#
loop_
_entity.id
_entity.type
_entity.pdbx_description
1 polymer ?
#
loop_
_entity_poly.entity_id
_entity_poly.type
_entity_poly.pdbx_seq_one_letter_code
_entity_poly.pdbx_strand_id
1 'polypeptide(L)'
;VFNKQLSLASNAAQQKIDSGLWTHMHISTNVFTKAIFTVTGKDMAVFIDQWVRTGGHAKFSLSFVFNRKRNTVELEIRQDVSHQKGIRKYVGPLLVNIQELDGTFKHTLQIEGTVAKADITCHSKSRRNKKKKIPLCTGEEVDMDLSAMDDSPVLWIRLDPDITLMRAVQIEQPDYQWQYQLRHERDVTAQLEAIEALQNHATPATRLALTDTIENENCYYKVRLRAAHCLTK
;
A
#
# COMPACT_ATOMS: atom_id res chain seq x y z
N VAL A 1 22.19 7.10 16.51
CA VAL A 1 21.55 7.81 17.65
C VAL A 1 21.55 6.94 18.92
N PHE A 2 20.94 5.74 18.90
CA PHE A 2 20.83 4.88 20.09
C PHE A 2 22.16 4.44 20.70
N ASN A 3 23.15 4.01 19.91
CA ASN A 3 24.45 3.56 20.46
C ASN A 3 25.16 4.63 21.28
N LYS A 4 25.07 5.91 20.87
CA LYS A 4 25.63 7.03 21.64
C LYS A 4 24.91 7.21 22.98
N GLN A 5 23.59 7.12 22.99
CA GLN A 5 22.79 7.26 24.21
C GLN A 5 23.00 6.07 25.17
N LEU A 6 23.06 4.85 24.64
CA LEU A 6 23.36 3.65 25.42
C LEU A 6 24.77 3.68 26.03
N SER A 7 25.76 4.17 25.27
CA SER A 7 27.12 4.33 25.80
C SER A 7 27.17 5.37 26.93
N LEU A 8 26.48 6.50 26.79
CA LEU A 8 26.39 7.51 27.86
C LEU A 8 25.72 6.94 29.11
N ALA A 9 24.61 6.21 28.95
CA ALA A 9 23.91 5.57 30.06
C ALA A 9 24.76 4.48 30.75
N SER A 10 25.45 3.65 29.97
CA SER A 10 26.33 2.59 30.50
C SER A 10 27.50 3.16 31.29
N ASN A 11 28.13 4.23 30.78
CA ASN A 11 29.23 4.89 31.48
C ASN A 11 28.74 5.57 32.76
N ALA A 12 27.58 6.20 32.72
CA ALA A 12 26.99 6.85 33.89
C ALA A 12 26.62 5.82 34.98
N ALA A 13 26.06 4.68 34.60
CA ALA A 13 25.64 3.64 35.55
C ALA A 13 26.81 2.99 36.32
N GLN A 14 28.03 3.01 35.76
CA GLN A 14 29.21 2.40 36.39
C GLN A 14 29.87 3.28 37.46
N GLN A 15 29.55 4.57 37.49
CA GLN A 15 30.16 5.52 38.41
C GLN A 15 29.26 5.73 39.64
N LYS A 16 29.85 5.92 40.82
CA LYS A 16 29.12 6.42 41.99
C LYS A 16 28.87 7.90 41.80
N ILE A 17 27.83 8.23 41.02
CA ILE A 17 27.47 9.62 40.72
C ILE A 17 26.54 10.16 41.79
N ASP A 18 26.74 11.44 42.14
CA ASP A 18 25.90 12.17 43.08
C ASP A 18 24.41 12.12 42.66
N SER A 19 23.52 12.03 43.66
CA SER A 19 22.10 11.68 43.46
C SER A 19 21.37 12.56 42.45
N GLY A 20 21.74 13.84 42.33
CA GLY A 20 21.14 14.79 41.38
C GLY A 20 21.48 14.55 39.91
N LEU A 21 22.59 13.85 39.61
CA LEU A 21 23.10 13.65 38.25
C LEU A 21 22.49 12.45 37.52
N TRP A 22 21.75 11.59 38.24
CA TRP A 22 21.00 10.47 37.64
C TRP A 22 19.89 10.96 36.69
N THR A 23 19.43 12.20 36.85
CA THR A 23 18.50 12.84 35.93
C THR A 23 19.04 12.93 34.49
N HIS A 24 20.37 12.91 34.30
CA HIS A 24 21.01 12.90 32.98
C HIS A 24 20.86 11.56 32.24
N MET A 25 20.42 10.51 32.92
CA MET A 25 20.03 9.24 32.29
C MET A 25 18.59 9.25 31.76
N HIS A 26 17.79 10.27 32.11
CA HIS A 26 16.44 10.41 31.57
C HIS A 26 16.48 11.00 30.17
N ILE A 27 15.97 10.23 29.20
CA ILE A 27 15.81 10.68 27.82
C ILE A 27 14.33 10.89 27.55
N SER A 28 13.91 12.15 27.49
CA SER A 28 12.56 12.50 27.05
C SER A 28 12.45 12.45 25.53
N THR A 29 11.22 12.38 25.00
CA THR A 29 10.95 12.44 23.55
C THR A 29 11.60 13.67 22.92
N ASN A 30 11.55 14.84 23.59
CA ASN A 30 12.16 16.07 23.08
C ASN A 30 13.69 15.96 22.95
N VAL A 31 14.36 15.42 23.98
CA VAL A 31 15.82 15.21 23.95
C VAL A 31 16.19 14.20 22.85
N PHE A 32 15.41 13.14 22.71
CA PHE A 32 15.63 12.14 21.67
C PHE A 32 15.45 12.72 20.25
N THR A 33 14.40 13.50 20.01
CA THR A 33 14.16 14.18 18.72
C THR A 33 15.32 15.10 18.35
N LYS A 34 15.84 15.90 19.31
CA LYS A 34 17.03 16.74 19.09
C LYS A 34 18.27 15.90 18.76
N ALA A 35 18.47 14.77 19.44
CA ALA A 35 19.59 13.88 19.17
C ALA A 35 19.52 13.25 17.77
N ILE A 36 18.33 12.96 17.24
CA ILE A 36 18.16 12.54 15.85
C ILE A 36 18.65 13.65 14.91
N PHE A 37 18.15 14.89 15.10
CA PHE A 37 18.56 16.04 14.30
C PHE A 37 20.08 16.26 14.32
N THR A 38 20.73 16.17 15.49
CA THR A 38 22.19 16.31 15.59
C THR A 38 22.96 15.27 14.77
N VAL A 39 22.43 14.05 14.62
CA VAL A 39 23.12 12.96 13.91
C VAL A 39 22.80 12.97 12.41
N THR A 40 21.56 13.27 12.04
CA THR A 40 21.07 13.10 10.66
C THR A 40 20.86 14.41 9.91
N GLY A 41 20.81 15.55 10.61
CA GLY A 41 20.40 16.84 10.08
C GLY A 41 18.92 16.92 9.71
N LYS A 42 18.12 15.88 9.96
CA LYS A 42 16.70 15.81 9.58
C LYS A 42 15.82 16.27 10.74
N ASP A 43 14.98 17.26 10.49
CA ASP A 43 13.95 17.67 11.44
C ASP A 43 12.80 16.65 11.44
N MET A 44 12.47 16.15 12.63
CA MET A 44 11.44 15.16 12.86
C MET A 44 10.17 15.76 13.45
N ALA A 45 10.09 17.09 13.63
CA ALA A 45 8.94 17.75 14.24
C ALA A 45 7.64 17.39 13.52
N VAL A 46 7.61 17.50 12.18
CA VAL A 46 6.44 17.15 11.35
C VAL A 46 6.04 15.69 11.53
N PHE A 47 7.02 14.77 11.53
CA PHE A 47 6.76 13.33 11.71
C PHE A 47 6.15 13.05 13.08
N ILE A 48 6.72 13.62 14.15
CA ILE A 48 6.24 13.42 15.52
C ILE A 48 4.85 14.01 15.69
N ASP A 49 4.61 15.20 15.14
CA ASP A 49 3.29 15.81 15.18
C ASP A 49 2.26 14.97 14.43
N GLN A 50 2.61 14.44 13.25
CA GLN A 50 1.69 13.66 12.43
C GLN A 50 1.41 12.25 12.98
N TRP A 51 2.44 11.53 13.42
CA TRP A 51 2.34 10.07 13.70
C TRP A 51 2.42 9.69 15.17
N VAL A 52 2.92 10.58 16.04
CA VAL A 52 3.13 10.26 17.47
C VAL A 52 2.16 11.02 18.36
N ARG A 53 2.04 12.34 18.17
CA ARG A 53 1.17 13.19 19.00
C ARG A 53 -0.27 13.20 18.52
N THR A 54 -0.49 12.78 17.27
CA THR A 54 -1.76 12.88 16.60
C THR A 54 -2.29 11.49 16.28
N GLY A 55 -3.47 11.17 16.81
CA GLY A 55 -4.18 9.93 16.48
C GLY A 55 -5.12 10.09 15.29
N GLY A 56 -5.32 9.00 14.55
CA GLY A 56 -6.25 8.91 13.41
C GLY A 56 -5.60 8.22 12.21
N HIS A 57 -6.39 7.95 11.18
CA HIS A 57 -5.92 7.36 9.92
C HIS A 57 -6.57 8.04 8.71
N ALA A 58 -5.93 7.96 7.56
CA ALA A 58 -6.52 8.41 6.31
C ALA A 58 -7.47 7.34 5.75
N LYS A 59 -8.58 7.75 5.14
CA LYS A 59 -9.45 6.81 4.42
C LYS A 59 -9.61 7.28 2.98
N PHE A 60 -9.23 6.42 2.04
CA PHE A 60 -9.27 6.69 0.62
C PHE A 60 -10.28 5.77 -0.08
N SER A 61 -11.03 6.36 -1.01
CA SER A 61 -11.79 5.63 -2.02
C SER A 61 -11.15 5.92 -3.38
N LEU A 62 -10.68 4.89 -4.08
CA LEU A 62 -10.06 5.00 -5.39
C LEU A 62 -10.98 4.38 -6.43
N SER A 63 -11.28 5.14 -7.47
CA SER A 63 -12.01 4.69 -8.66
C SER A 63 -11.25 5.14 -9.90
N PHE A 64 -11.35 4.39 -11.00
CA PHE A 64 -10.72 4.79 -12.25
C PHE A 64 -11.51 4.34 -13.47
N VAL A 65 -11.29 5.04 -14.58
CA VAL A 65 -11.83 4.70 -15.90
C VAL A 65 -10.71 4.74 -16.93
N PHE A 66 -10.63 3.72 -17.78
CA PHE A 66 -9.66 3.71 -18.87
C PHE A 66 -10.23 4.39 -20.13
N ASN A 67 -9.58 5.45 -20.59
CA ASN A 67 -9.89 6.16 -21.82
C ASN A 67 -9.07 5.60 -22.99
N ARG A 68 -9.70 4.72 -23.78
CA ARG A 68 -9.07 4.06 -24.92
C ARG A 68 -8.54 5.02 -25.99
N LYS A 69 -9.24 6.14 -26.24
CA LYS A 69 -8.83 7.09 -27.30
C LYS A 69 -7.54 7.82 -26.92
N ARG A 70 -7.39 8.16 -25.64
CA ARG A 70 -6.22 8.87 -25.10
C ARG A 70 -5.13 7.93 -24.59
N ASN A 71 -5.43 6.65 -24.44
CA ASN A 71 -4.58 5.67 -23.73
C ASN A 71 -4.23 6.13 -22.31
N THR A 72 -5.22 6.67 -21.59
CA THR A 72 -5.05 7.23 -20.24
C THR A 72 -5.97 6.55 -19.23
N VAL A 73 -5.49 6.35 -18.02
CA VAL A 73 -6.30 6.04 -16.83
C VAL A 73 -6.72 7.36 -16.20
N GLU A 74 -8.02 7.63 -16.22
CA GLU A 74 -8.65 8.74 -15.51
C GLU A 74 -8.96 8.27 -14.09
N LEU A 75 -8.13 8.67 -13.13
CA LEU A 75 -8.14 8.18 -11.75
C LEU A 75 -8.72 9.25 -10.81
N GLU A 76 -9.59 8.85 -9.90
CA GLU A 76 -10.18 9.70 -8.86
C GLU A 76 -9.95 9.07 -7.48
N ILE A 77 -9.34 9.83 -6.56
CA ILE A 77 -9.14 9.48 -5.15
C ILE A 77 -9.98 10.43 -4.29
N ARG A 78 -10.82 9.87 -3.42
CA ARG A 78 -11.74 10.62 -2.56
C ARG A 78 -11.47 10.34 -1.08
N GLN A 79 -11.69 11.35 -0.24
CA GLN A 79 -11.53 11.33 1.23
C GLN A 79 -12.85 11.78 1.92
N ASP A 80 -13.97 11.20 1.49
CA ASP A 80 -15.33 11.70 1.79
C ASP A 80 -15.74 11.62 3.27
N VAL A 81 -15.11 10.73 4.04
CA VAL A 81 -15.47 10.43 5.43
C VAL A 81 -14.53 11.06 6.47
N SER A 82 -13.82 12.13 6.11
CA SER A 82 -12.91 12.86 6.99
C SER A 82 -13.57 13.47 8.25
N HIS A 83 -14.91 13.56 8.28
CA HIS A 83 -15.68 14.03 9.44
C HIS A 83 -15.94 12.94 10.50
N GLN A 84 -15.68 11.66 10.19
CA GLN A 84 -15.88 10.57 11.14
C GLN A 84 -14.78 10.54 12.21
N LYS A 85 -15.15 10.16 13.43
CA LYS A 85 -14.22 10.07 14.56
C LYS A 85 -13.05 9.15 14.22
N GLY A 86 -11.83 9.67 14.31
CA GLY A 86 -10.59 8.92 14.05
C GLY A 86 -10.17 8.87 12.57
N ILE A 87 -10.91 9.49 11.66
CA ILE A 87 -10.50 9.69 10.27
C ILE A 87 -9.94 11.10 10.12
N ARG A 88 -8.82 11.22 9.42
CA ARG A 88 -8.19 12.51 9.11
C ARG A 88 -7.97 12.66 7.62
N LYS A 89 -8.12 13.89 7.14
CA LYS A 89 -7.74 14.25 5.78
C LYS A 89 -6.22 14.17 5.65
N TYR A 90 -5.76 13.39 4.70
CA TYR A 90 -4.36 13.35 4.27
C TYR A 90 -4.10 14.44 3.23
N VAL A 91 -2.96 15.10 3.37
CA VAL A 91 -2.42 16.06 2.41
C VAL A 91 -0.96 15.73 2.20
N GLY A 92 -0.56 15.48 0.94
CA GLY A 92 0.80 15.09 0.61
C GLY A 92 0.90 14.10 -0.55
N PRO A 93 2.12 13.60 -0.84
CA PRO A 93 2.37 12.68 -1.92
C PRO A 93 1.85 11.26 -1.61
N LEU A 94 1.04 10.72 -2.50
CA LEU A 94 0.48 9.37 -2.42
C LEU A 94 0.92 8.53 -3.61
N LEU A 95 1.52 7.36 -3.32
CA LEU A 95 2.01 6.45 -4.35
C LEU A 95 0.87 5.58 -4.90
N VAL A 96 0.77 5.51 -6.22
CA VAL A 96 -0.13 4.62 -6.97
C VAL A 96 0.74 3.72 -7.85
N ASN A 97 0.54 2.40 -7.75
CA ASN A 97 1.15 1.44 -8.66
C ASN A 97 0.08 0.93 -9.62
N ILE A 98 0.34 1.03 -10.91
CA ILE A 98 -0.52 0.47 -11.96
C ILE A 98 0.22 -0.71 -12.56
N GLN A 99 -0.34 -1.90 -12.43
CA GLN A 99 0.13 -3.04 -13.20
C GLN A 99 -0.51 -2.97 -14.59
N GLU A 100 0.33 -2.82 -15.61
CA GLU A 100 -0.06 -2.87 -17.00
C GLU A 100 0.47 -4.14 -17.69
N LEU A 101 0.13 -4.33 -18.97
CA LEU A 101 0.59 -5.47 -19.79
C LEU A 101 2.10 -5.49 -20.07
N ASP A 102 2.80 -4.37 -19.96
CA ASP A 102 4.25 -4.27 -20.18
C ASP A 102 5.04 -4.08 -18.87
N GLY A 103 4.37 -4.06 -17.71
CA GLY A 103 5.02 -3.99 -16.41
C GLY A 103 4.27 -3.17 -15.37
N THR A 104 4.90 -3.03 -14.20
CA THR A 104 4.39 -2.19 -13.11
C THR A 104 4.95 -0.78 -13.23
N PHE A 105 4.07 0.22 -13.26
CA PHE A 105 4.45 1.63 -13.32
C PHE A 105 4.02 2.35 -12.04
N LYS A 106 4.94 3.15 -11.49
CA LYS A 106 4.77 3.87 -10.22
C LYS A 106 4.49 5.35 -10.49
N HIS A 107 3.43 5.86 -9.88
CA HIS A 107 2.99 7.25 -10.04
C HIS A 107 2.78 7.90 -8.66
N THR A 108 3.43 9.02 -8.41
CA THR A 108 3.22 9.79 -7.18
C THR A 108 2.24 10.91 -7.45
N LEU A 109 1.09 10.88 -6.79
CA LEU A 109 0.04 11.89 -6.91
C LEU A 109 0.08 12.83 -5.70
N GLN A 110 -0.07 14.14 -5.93
CA GLN A 110 -0.19 15.10 -4.85
C GLN A 110 -1.65 15.21 -4.41
N ILE A 111 -1.91 14.87 -3.15
CA ILE A 111 -3.24 14.96 -2.56
C ILE A 111 -3.36 16.30 -1.82
N GLU A 112 -4.15 17.22 -2.34
CA GLU A 112 -4.39 18.55 -1.73
C GLU A 112 -5.81 18.67 -1.15
N GLY A 113 -6.77 18.01 -1.82
CA GLY A 113 -8.20 18.14 -1.62
C GLY A 113 -8.87 16.94 -0.98
N THR A 114 -10.20 17.06 -0.81
CA THR A 114 -11.06 15.90 -0.52
C THR A 114 -11.14 14.97 -1.72
N VAL A 115 -11.05 15.52 -2.93
CA VAL A 115 -11.00 14.79 -4.19
C VAL A 115 -9.72 15.16 -4.91
N ALA A 116 -8.98 14.16 -5.37
CA ALA A 116 -7.83 14.32 -6.25
C ALA A 116 -8.10 13.54 -7.54
N LYS A 117 -7.94 14.20 -8.69
CA LYS A 117 -8.11 13.59 -10.01
C LYS A 117 -6.77 13.60 -10.74
N ALA A 118 -6.45 12.53 -11.44
CA ALA A 118 -5.23 12.42 -12.22
C ALA A 118 -5.48 11.63 -13.51
N ASP A 119 -5.00 12.18 -14.63
CA ASP A 119 -4.96 11.48 -15.92
C ASP A 119 -3.56 10.90 -16.10
N ILE A 120 -3.45 9.57 -16.03
CA ILE A 120 -2.17 8.86 -16.14
C ILE A 120 -2.10 8.19 -17.51
N THR A 121 -1.14 8.57 -18.34
CA THR A 121 -0.89 7.91 -19.64
C THR A 121 -0.33 6.52 -19.42
N CYS A 122 -0.98 5.50 -19.99
CA CYS A 122 -0.47 4.13 -19.97
C CYS A 122 0.76 3.99 -20.85
N HIS A 123 1.73 3.21 -20.40
CA HIS A 123 2.93 2.88 -21.17
C HIS A 123 2.66 1.77 -22.17
N SER A 124 1.80 0.84 -21.77
CA SER A 124 1.40 -0.30 -22.56
C SER A 124 0.29 0.08 -23.53
N LYS A 125 0.27 -0.60 -24.68
CA LYS A 125 -0.81 -0.47 -25.67
C LYS A 125 -1.91 -1.50 -25.40
N SER A 126 -3.14 -1.14 -25.75
CA SER A 126 -4.25 -2.11 -25.82
C SER A 126 -3.87 -3.32 -26.66
N ARG A 127 -4.23 -4.50 -26.16
CA ARG A 127 -3.83 -5.78 -26.77
C ARG A 127 -4.60 -6.06 -28.07
N ARG A 128 -3.99 -6.87 -28.94
CA ARG A 128 -4.69 -7.59 -30.03
C ARG A 128 -4.81 -9.10 -29.77
N ASN A 129 -3.88 -9.67 -28.98
CA ASN A 129 -3.79 -11.10 -28.68
C ASN A 129 -4.32 -11.41 -27.27
N LYS A 130 -4.93 -12.59 -27.11
CA LYS A 130 -5.55 -13.03 -25.84
C LYS A 130 -4.56 -13.61 -24.83
N LYS A 131 -3.33 -13.93 -25.24
CA LYS A 131 -2.26 -14.44 -24.38
C LYS A 131 -1.01 -13.58 -24.55
N LYS A 132 -0.35 -13.25 -23.43
CA LYS A 132 0.89 -12.48 -23.41
C LYS A 132 1.70 -12.86 -22.17
N LYS A 133 3.03 -12.89 -22.31
CA LYS A 133 3.96 -12.89 -21.18
C LYS A 133 4.06 -11.49 -20.62
N ILE A 134 3.73 -11.33 -19.34
CA ILE A 134 3.67 -10.04 -18.68
C ILE A 134 4.73 -10.01 -17.58
N PRO A 135 5.63 -9.02 -17.59
CA PRO A 135 6.59 -8.85 -16.52
C PRO A 135 5.89 -8.28 -15.28
N LEU A 136 6.15 -8.90 -14.13
CA LEU A 136 5.68 -8.45 -12.82
C LEU A 136 6.75 -7.61 -12.13
N CYS A 137 6.38 -6.89 -11.06
CA CYS A 137 7.32 -6.11 -10.26
C CYS A 137 8.46 -6.95 -9.64
N THR A 138 8.28 -8.26 -9.53
CA THR A 138 9.28 -9.23 -9.05
C THR A 138 10.34 -9.58 -10.10
N GLY A 139 10.16 -9.18 -11.36
CA GLY A 139 10.98 -9.60 -12.49
C GLY A 139 10.57 -10.95 -13.09
N GLU A 140 9.56 -11.62 -12.54
CA GLU A 140 8.97 -12.82 -13.14
C GLU A 140 8.12 -12.45 -14.35
N GLU A 141 8.25 -13.21 -15.45
CA GLU A 141 7.32 -13.14 -16.58
C GLU A 141 6.26 -14.22 -16.46
N VAL A 142 5.00 -13.83 -16.50
CA VAL A 142 3.87 -14.76 -16.36
C VAL A 142 3.00 -14.75 -17.61
N ASP A 143 2.71 -15.94 -18.14
CA ASP A 143 1.71 -16.13 -19.18
C ASP A 143 0.31 -15.93 -18.61
N MET A 144 -0.36 -14.85 -19.01
CA MET A 144 -1.68 -14.49 -18.50
C MET A 144 -2.74 -14.66 -19.60
N ASP A 145 -3.88 -15.29 -19.25
CA ASP A 145 -5.05 -15.32 -20.13
C ASP A 145 -5.85 -14.02 -19.96
N LEU A 146 -5.90 -13.22 -21.01
CA LEU A 146 -6.51 -11.89 -21.05
C LEU A 146 -7.89 -11.93 -21.73
N SER A 147 -8.54 -13.10 -21.74
CA SER A 147 -9.84 -13.31 -22.36
C SER A 147 -10.97 -12.50 -21.69
N ALA A 148 -10.88 -12.27 -20.37
CA ALA A 148 -11.89 -11.58 -19.57
C ALA A 148 -11.82 -10.05 -19.59
N MET A 149 -10.72 -9.48 -20.08
CA MET A 149 -10.54 -8.02 -20.09
C MET A 149 -11.23 -7.39 -21.30
N ASP A 150 -11.65 -6.13 -21.20
CA ASP A 150 -11.88 -5.28 -22.38
C ASP A 150 -10.54 -4.71 -22.88
N ASP A 151 -10.48 -4.01 -24.01
CA ASP A 151 -9.26 -3.48 -24.65
C ASP A 151 -8.46 -2.44 -23.80
N SER A 152 -8.49 -2.54 -22.47
CA SER A 152 -7.62 -1.88 -21.50
C SER A 152 -6.29 -2.62 -21.32
N PRO A 153 -5.16 -1.90 -21.25
CA PRO A 153 -3.87 -2.46 -20.84
C PRO A 153 -3.69 -2.61 -19.33
N VAL A 154 -4.63 -2.13 -18.50
CA VAL A 154 -4.52 -2.11 -17.03
C VAL A 154 -5.02 -3.42 -16.44
N LEU A 155 -4.16 -4.11 -15.70
CA LEU A 155 -4.47 -5.37 -15.02
C LEU A 155 -5.04 -5.16 -13.62
N TRP A 156 -4.40 -4.34 -12.79
CA TRP A 156 -4.89 -3.92 -11.46
C TRP A 156 -4.18 -2.64 -11.00
N ILE A 157 -4.76 -1.97 -10.01
CA ILE A 157 -4.19 -0.76 -9.40
C ILE A 157 -4.03 -0.97 -7.89
N ARG A 158 -2.90 -0.54 -7.33
CA ARG A 158 -2.62 -0.51 -5.89
C ARG A 158 -2.36 0.90 -5.41
N LEU A 159 -2.83 1.21 -4.21
CA LEU A 159 -2.63 2.50 -3.55
C LEU A 159 -1.75 2.32 -2.31
N ASP A 160 -0.67 3.11 -2.21
CA ASP A 160 0.34 3.05 -1.13
C ASP A 160 0.78 1.61 -0.79
N PRO A 161 1.31 0.85 -1.77
CA PRO A 161 1.69 -0.54 -1.57
C PRO A 161 2.81 -0.74 -0.55
N ASP A 162 3.63 0.29 -0.33
CA ASP A 162 4.71 0.28 0.67
C ASP A 162 4.20 0.56 2.10
N ILE A 163 2.89 0.78 2.27
CA ILE A 163 2.20 1.01 3.55
C ILE A 163 2.90 2.12 4.35
N THR A 164 3.15 3.24 3.69
CA THR A 164 3.80 4.40 4.29
C THR A 164 2.85 5.19 5.19
N LEU A 165 1.54 4.99 5.01
CA LEU A 165 0.49 5.69 5.75
C LEU A 165 -0.30 4.74 6.64
N MET A 166 -0.74 5.23 7.82
CA MET A 166 -1.87 4.64 8.52
C MET A 166 -3.14 4.96 7.72
N ARG A 167 -3.61 3.97 6.95
CA ARG A 167 -4.71 4.16 5.99
C ARG A 167 -5.74 3.03 6.01
N ALA A 168 -6.95 3.37 5.59
CA ALA A 168 -7.94 2.45 5.07
C ALA A 168 -8.15 2.78 3.58
N VAL A 169 -8.17 1.76 2.73
CA VAL A 169 -8.33 1.97 1.28
C VAL A 169 -9.45 1.08 0.77
N GLN A 170 -10.31 1.69 -0.04
CA GLN A 170 -11.30 1.01 -0.84
C GLN A 170 -10.99 1.29 -2.30
N ILE A 171 -10.78 0.24 -3.09
CA ILE A 171 -10.51 0.35 -4.52
C ILE A 171 -11.71 -0.23 -5.26
N GLU A 172 -12.22 0.51 -6.24
CA GLU A 172 -13.24 0.06 -7.16
C GLU A 172 -12.56 -0.43 -8.44
N GLN A 173 -12.54 -1.75 -8.63
CA GLN A 173 -12.10 -2.38 -9.87
C GLN A 173 -12.92 -3.66 -10.15
N PRO A 174 -13.07 -4.08 -11.41
CA PRO A 174 -13.78 -5.31 -11.78
C PRO A 174 -13.22 -6.56 -11.08
N ASP A 175 -14.07 -7.57 -10.91
CA ASP A 175 -13.72 -8.83 -10.24
C ASP A 175 -12.55 -9.55 -10.92
N TYR A 176 -12.48 -9.54 -12.26
CA TYR A 176 -11.36 -10.13 -12.99
C TYR A 176 -10.00 -9.50 -12.63
N GLN A 177 -9.96 -8.20 -12.28
CA GLN A 177 -8.73 -7.52 -11.88
C GLN A 177 -8.27 -8.00 -10.50
N TRP A 178 -9.20 -8.16 -9.56
CA TRP A 178 -8.92 -8.76 -8.28
C TRP A 178 -8.47 -10.22 -8.41
N GLN A 179 -9.06 -10.98 -9.34
CA GLN A 179 -8.65 -12.35 -9.63
C GLN A 179 -7.22 -12.40 -10.19
N TYR A 180 -6.84 -11.49 -11.09
CA TYR A 180 -5.44 -11.40 -11.58
C TYR A 180 -4.47 -10.99 -10.48
N GLN A 181 -4.84 -10.00 -9.67
CA GLN A 181 -4.04 -9.56 -8.53
C GLN A 181 -3.80 -10.73 -7.55
N LEU A 182 -4.84 -11.49 -7.20
CA LEU A 182 -4.70 -12.63 -6.28
C LEU A 182 -3.76 -13.72 -6.83
N ARG A 183 -3.86 -14.04 -8.13
CA ARG A 183 -3.07 -15.13 -8.74
C ARG A 183 -1.61 -14.76 -8.98
N HIS A 184 -1.35 -13.50 -9.31
CA HIS A 184 -0.05 -13.10 -9.87
C HIS A 184 0.75 -12.16 -8.97
N GLU A 185 0.09 -11.41 -8.08
CA GLU A 185 0.80 -10.55 -7.14
C GLU A 185 1.49 -11.40 -6.05
N ARG A 186 2.75 -11.10 -5.75
CA ARG A 186 3.53 -11.81 -4.72
C ARG A 186 3.48 -11.13 -3.35
N ASP A 187 2.88 -9.96 -3.30
CA ASP A 187 2.65 -9.20 -2.09
C ASP A 187 1.47 -9.75 -1.29
N VAL A 188 1.76 -10.20 -0.07
CA VAL A 188 0.75 -10.77 0.84
C VAL A 188 -0.39 -9.79 1.14
N THR A 189 -0.09 -8.50 1.28
CA THR A 189 -1.10 -7.48 1.58
C THR A 189 -2.04 -7.29 0.40
N ALA A 190 -1.50 -7.29 -0.82
CA ALA A 190 -2.29 -7.21 -2.04
C ALA A 190 -3.19 -8.44 -2.25
N GLN A 191 -2.68 -9.64 -1.94
CA GLN A 191 -3.46 -10.88 -2.00
C GLN A 191 -4.61 -10.85 -0.99
N LEU A 192 -4.36 -10.38 0.24
CA LEU A 192 -5.39 -10.25 1.27
C LEU A 192 -6.45 -9.20 0.89
N GLU A 193 -6.04 -8.04 0.37
CA GLU A 193 -6.96 -7.02 -0.15
C GLU A 193 -7.83 -7.59 -1.29
N ALA A 194 -7.23 -8.34 -2.22
CA ALA A 194 -7.96 -8.99 -3.30
C ALA A 194 -8.97 -10.02 -2.80
N ILE A 195 -8.61 -10.87 -1.83
CA ILE A 195 -9.55 -11.83 -1.24
C ILE A 195 -10.72 -11.12 -0.55
N GLU A 196 -10.45 -10.02 0.15
CA GLU A 196 -11.49 -9.23 0.81
C GLU A 196 -12.46 -8.61 -0.20
N ALA A 197 -11.95 -8.06 -1.30
CA ALA A 197 -12.80 -7.53 -2.38
C ALA A 197 -13.61 -8.64 -3.07
N LEU A 198 -12.97 -9.78 -3.38
CA LEU A 198 -13.60 -10.93 -4.05
C LEU A 198 -14.71 -11.58 -3.22
N GLN A 199 -14.76 -11.34 -1.91
CA GLN A 199 -15.86 -11.78 -1.05
C GLN A 199 -17.22 -11.26 -1.53
N ASN A 200 -17.26 -10.12 -2.23
CA ASN A 200 -18.48 -9.55 -2.78
C ASN A 200 -18.79 -10.01 -4.21
N HIS A 201 -17.99 -10.92 -4.78
CA HIS A 201 -18.06 -11.35 -6.19
C HIS A 201 -18.11 -12.87 -6.33
N ALA A 202 -19.31 -13.45 -6.21
CA ALA A 202 -19.55 -14.89 -6.29
C ALA A 202 -19.58 -15.43 -7.74
N THR A 203 -18.48 -15.30 -8.49
CA THR A 203 -18.36 -15.85 -9.86
C THR A 203 -17.59 -17.17 -9.88
N PRO A 204 -17.81 -18.06 -10.89
CA PRO A 204 -17.02 -19.29 -11.02
C PRO A 204 -15.51 -19.03 -11.11
N ALA A 205 -15.11 -17.92 -11.76
CA ALA A 205 -13.72 -17.52 -11.88
C ALA A 205 -13.11 -17.08 -10.53
N THR A 206 -13.89 -16.39 -9.69
CA THR A 206 -13.50 -16.08 -8.31
C THR A 206 -13.32 -17.36 -7.48
N ARG A 207 -14.27 -18.30 -7.57
CA ARG A 207 -14.16 -19.58 -6.86
C ARG A 207 -12.88 -20.32 -7.24
N LEU A 208 -12.61 -20.41 -8.54
CA LEU A 208 -11.39 -21.03 -9.05
C LEU A 208 -10.13 -20.32 -8.52
N ALA A 209 -10.08 -18.98 -8.58
CA ALA A 209 -8.95 -18.21 -8.07
C ALA A 209 -8.68 -18.48 -6.57
N LEU A 210 -9.75 -18.57 -5.76
CA LEU A 210 -9.65 -18.86 -4.33
C LEU A 210 -9.21 -20.30 -4.08
N THR A 211 -9.75 -21.28 -4.80
CA THR A 211 -9.33 -22.69 -4.71
C THR A 211 -7.85 -22.86 -5.09
N ASP A 212 -7.43 -22.30 -6.23
CA ASP A 212 -6.03 -22.31 -6.67
C ASP A 212 -5.11 -21.71 -5.59
N THR A 213 -5.56 -20.64 -4.94
CA THR A 213 -4.81 -19.98 -3.85
C THR A 213 -4.67 -20.90 -2.64
N ILE A 214 -5.73 -21.61 -2.25
CA ILE A 214 -5.73 -22.53 -1.10
C ILE A 214 -4.78 -23.72 -1.34
N GLU A 215 -4.78 -24.27 -2.55
CA GLU A 215 -3.98 -25.42 -2.94
C GLU A 215 -2.50 -25.08 -3.20
N ASN A 216 -2.18 -23.79 -3.40
CA ASN A 216 -0.82 -23.36 -3.64
C ASN A 216 0.05 -23.40 -2.37
N GLU A 217 0.88 -24.44 -2.23
CA GLU A 217 1.78 -24.62 -1.09
C GLU A 217 2.82 -23.50 -0.91
N ASN A 218 3.18 -22.83 -2.01
CA ASN A 218 4.11 -21.68 -1.98
C ASN A 218 3.42 -20.40 -1.50
N CYS A 219 2.09 -20.39 -1.33
CA CYS A 219 1.34 -19.26 -0.82
C CYS A 219 1.42 -19.19 0.72
N TYR A 220 1.58 -17.98 1.25
CA TYR A 220 1.61 -17.73 2.69
C TYR A 220 0.36 -18.28 3.37
N TYR A 221 0.53 -19.05 4.46
CA TYR A 221 -0.56 -19.83 5.06
C TYR A 221 -1.79 -18.97 5.46
N LYS A 222 -1.60 -17.71 5.89
CA LYS A 222 -2.74 -16.83 6.24
C LYS A 222 -3.54 -16.38 5.02
N VAL A 223 -2.90 -16.26 3.86
CA VAL A 223 -3.61 -15.96 2.60
C VAL A 223 -4.49 -17.15 2.23
N ARG A 224 -3.97 -18.37 2.32
CA ARG A 224 -4.74 -19.62 2.13
C ARG A 224 -5.92 -19.72 3.10
N LEU A 225 -5.68 -19.47 4.38
CA LEU A 225 -6.74 -19.47 5.41
C LEU A 225 -7.81 -18.41 5.10
N ARG A 226 -7.41 -17.20 4.71
CA ARG A 226 -8.35 -16.12 4.36
C ARG A 226 -9.15 -16.46 3.10
N ALA A 227 -8.54 -17.09 2.11
CA ALA A 227 -9.21 -17.57 0.90
C ALA A 227 -10.24 -18.67 1.23
N ALA A 228 -9.89 -19.63 2.09
CA ALA A 228 -10.81 -20.65 2.57
C ALA A 228 -12.02 -20.05 3.31
N HIS A 229 -11.78 -19.07 4.20
CA HIS A 229 -12.88 -18.34 4.83
C HIS A 229 -13.71 -17.51 3.86
N CYS A 230 -13.12 -17.01 2.78
CA CYS A 230 -13.85 -16.28 1.74
C CYS A 230 -14.87 -17.19 1.05
N LEU A 231 -14.51 -18.44 0.76
CA LEU A 231 -15.41 -19.43 0.16
C LEU A 231 -16.62 -19.83 1.03
N THR A 232 -16.60 -19.56 2.33
CA THR A 232 -17.73 -19.86 3.23
C THR A 232 -18.83 -18.81 3.24
N LYS A 233 -18.58 -17.65 2.64
CA LYS A 233 -19.51 -16.51 2.60
C LYS A 233 -20.23 -16.47 1.27
#